data_AF-A0A6J1WBB5-F1
#
_entry.id   AF-A0A6J1WBB5-F1
#
_cell.length_a   1.000
_cell.length_b   1.000
_cell.length_c   1.000
_cell.angle_alpha   90.00
_cell.angle_beta   90.00
_cell.angle_gamma   90.00
#
_symmetry.space_group_name_H-M   'P 1'
#
loop_
_entity.id
_entity.type
_entity.pdbx_description
1 polymer ?
#
loop_
_entity_poly.entity_id
_entity_poly.type
_entity_poly.pdbx_seq_one_letter_code
_entity_poly.pdbx_strand_id
1 'polypeptide(L)'
;MITSLFCKLAALVRHRVSLFGTDAAAVVNCLHILARSLDARTVMKSGPEIVKAGLRSFFESASDDIEKMVENLKLGKVSQSRTQVKGVGQNITYTTVALLPVLTSLFEHIAQHQFGDDVMCEYVRRREGGLSRPWSKES
;
A
#
# COMPACT_ATOMS: atom_id res chain seq x y z
N MET A 1 0.25 -13.23 11.31
CA MET A 1 -0.64 -12.43 12.16
C MET A 1 -0.48 -10.93 11.91
N ILE A 2 0.74 -10.37 11.96
CA ILE A 2 1.01 -8.93 11.73
C ILE A 2 0.57 -8.43 10.35
N THR A 3 0.92 -9.12 9.27
CA THR A 3 0.54 -8.71 7.91
C THR A 3 -0.97 -8.64 7.71
N SER A 4 -1.72 -9.59 8.27
CA SER A 4 -3.19 -9.57 8.21
C SER A 4 -3.78 -8.38 8.96
N LEU A 5 -3.19 -8.02 10.10
CA LEU A 5 -3.60 -6.83 10.86
C LEU A 5 -3.28 -5.56 10.09
N PHE A 6 -2.07 -5.47 9.52
CA PHE A 6 -1.67 -4.38 8.63
C PHE A 6 -2.67 -4.19 7.48
N CYS A 7 -2.97 -5.25 6.71
CA CYS A 7 -3.87 -5.14 5.57
C CYS A 7 -5.30 -4.73 5.97
N LYS A 8 -5.81 -5.26 7.07
CA LYS A 8 -7.15 -4.89 7.59
C LYS A 8 -7.19 -3.43 8.06
N LEU A 9 -6.16 -2.99 8.77
CA LEU A 9 -6.07 -1.61 9.25
C LEU A 9 -5.90 -0.65 8.07
N ALA A 10 -5.07 -0.99 7.10
CA ALA A 10 -4.85 -0.17 5.91
C ALA A 10 -6.14 -0.01 5.09
N ALA A 11 -6.90 -1.10 4.89
CA ALA A 11 -8.21 -1.05 4.24
C ALA A 11 -9.20 -0.19 5.03
N LEU A 12 -9.23 -0.32 6.36
CA LEU A 12 -10.09 0.50 7.21
C LEU A 12 -9.75 1.99 7.09
N VAL A 13 -8.47 2.36 7.16
CA VAL A 13 -8.03 3.75 7.00
C VAL A 13 -8.38 4.27 5.62
N ARG A 14 -8.15 3.50 4.55
CA ARG A 14 -8.55 3.90 3.19
C ARG A 14 -10.03 4.26 3.10
N HIS A 15 -10.91 3.41 3.63
CA HIS A 15 -12.35 3.61 3.49
C HIS A 15 -12.95 4.59 4.49
N ARG A 16 -12.32 4.78 5.65
CA ARG A 16 -12.90 5.47 6.80
C ARG A 16 -11.95 6.49 7.43
N VAL A 17 -10.96 7.00 6.70
CA VAL A 17 -9.97 7.99 7.21
C VAL A 17 -10.65 9.17 7.93
N SER A 18 -11.80 9.62 7.42
CA SER A 18 -12.56 10.74 7.96
C SER A 18 -13.19 10.46 9.33
N LEU A 19 -13.41 9.20 9.69
CA LEU A 19 -13.98 8.81 10.99
C LEU A 19 -12.95 8.92 12.12
N PHE A 20 -11.66 8.90 11.80
CA PHE A 20 -10.61 8.93 12.81
C PHE A 20 -10.37 10.33 13.39
N GLY A 21 -10.76 11.40 12.70
CA GLY A 21 -10.63 12.76 13.22
C GLY A 21 -9.22 13.08 13.74
N THR A 22 -9.12 13.43 15.03
CA THR A 22 -7.85 13.70 15.73
C THR A 22 -6.96 12.47 15.89
N ASP A 23 -7.54 11.27 15.88
CA ASP A 23 -6.82 10.00 16.05
C ASP A 23 -6.19 9.49 14.75
N ALA A 24 -6.43 10.18 13.61
CA ALA A 24 -5.90 9.77 12.31
C ALA A 24 -4.37 9.61 12.35
N ALA A 25 -3.66 10.52 13.01
CA ALA A 25 -2.21 10.45 13.16
C ALA A 25 -1.76 9.21 13.97
N ALA A 26 -2.49 8.87 15.03
CA ALA A 26 -2.19 7.69 15.84
C ALA A 26 -2.38 6.40 15.04
N VAL A 27 -3.44 6.31 14.23
CA VAL A 27 -3.70 5.15 13.39
C VAL A 27 -2.69 5.01 12.26
N VAL A 28 -2.27 6.11 11.65
CA VAL A 28 -1.16 6.12 10.66
C VAL A 28 0.14 5.65 11.32
N ASN A 29 0.43 6.09 12.54
CA ASN A 29 1.59 5.63 13.29
C ASN A 29 1.53 4.12 13.60
N CYS A 30 0.34 3.60 13.95
CA CYS A 30 0.14 2.15 14.08
C CYS A 30 0.43 1.41 12.77
N LEU A 31 -0.01 1.95 11.62
CA LEU A 31 0.33 1.38 10.31
C LEU A 31 1.84 1.42 10.03
N HIS A 32 2.56 2.48 10.42
CA HIS A 32 4.01 2.55 10.32
C HIS A 32 4.70 1.46 11.12
N ILE A 33 4.33 1.30 12.39
CA ILE A 33 4.90 0.26 13.26
C ILE A 33 4.63 -1.13 12.68
N LEU A 34 3.41 -1.37 12.21
CA LEU A 34 3.03 -2.65 11.58
C LEU A 34 3.80 -2.89 10.27
N ALA A 35 4.00 -1.87 9.44
CA ALA A 35 4.79 -1.96 8.21
C ALA A 35 6.25 -2.34 8.50
N ARG A 36 6.87 -1.73 9.52
CA ARG A 36 8.25 -2.07 9.95
C ARG A 36 8.37 -3.39 10.69
N SER A 37 7.25 -3.99 11.10
CA SER A 37 7.21 -5.30 11.75
C SER A 37 6.86 -6.42 10.76
N LEU A 38 6.67 -6.09 9.48
CA LEU A 38 6.24 -7.02 8.46
C LEU A 38 7.45 -7.76 7.88
N ASP A 39 7.57 -9.04 8.25
CA ASP A 39 8.53 -9.93 7.59
C ASP A 39 8.01 -10.34 6.20
N ALA A 40 8.35 -9.51 5.20
CA ALA A 40 7.89 -9.69 3.84
C ALA A 40 8.41 -11.00 3.24
N ARG A 41 9.62 -11.42 3.58
CA ARG A 41 10.20 -12.69 3.14
C ARG A 41 9.37 -13.87 3.62
N THR A 42 9.05 -13.93 4.91
CA THR A 42 8.25 -15.02 5.49
C THR A 42 6.84 -15.05 4.88
N VAL A 43 6.22 -13.88 4.69
CA VAL A 43 4.91 -13.77 4.02
C VAL A 43 4.97 -14.33 2.60
N MET A 44 5.98 -13.96 1.82
CA MET A 44 6.08 -14.34 0.41
C MET A 44 6.46 -15.80 0.22
N LYS A 45 7.38 -16.34 1.03
CA LYS A 45 7.84 -17.74 0.91
C LYS A 45 6.89 -18.76 1.51
N SER A 46 6.35 -18.48 2.69
CA SER A 46 5.67 -19.49 3.51
C SER A 46 4.33 -19.00 4.06
N GLY A 47 3.97 -17.74 3.79
CA GLY A 47 2.72 -17.16 4.25
C GLY A 47 1.51 -17.82 3.59
N PRO A 48 0.36 -17.89 4.28
CA PRO A 48 -0.88 -18.35 3.68
C PRO A 48 -1.27 -17.47 2.47
N GLU A 49 -1.83 -18.05 1.42
CA GLU A 49 -2.22 -17.29 0.21
C GLU A 49 -3.20 -16.16 0.50
N ILE A 50 -4.07 -16.31 1.51
CA ILE A 50 -4.97 -15.24 1.94
C ILE A 50 -4.21 -14.01 2.46
N VAL A 51 -3.07 -14.21 3.11
CA VAL A 51 -2.22 -13.12 3.63
C VAL A 51 -1.48 -12.45 2.47
N LYS A 52 -0.93 -13.24 1.54
CA LYS A 52 -0.30 -12.71 0.33
C LYS A 52 -1.30 -11.93 -0.52
N ALA A 53 -2.52 -12.45 -0.70
CA ALA A 53 -3.61 -11.78 -1.40
C ALA A 53 -3.99 -10.46 -0.74
N GLY A 54 -4.05 -10.42 0.60
CA GLY A 54 -4.30 -9.17 1.33
C GLY A 54 -3.22 -8.11 1.07
N LEU A 55 -1.94 -8.51 1.04
CA LEU A 55 -0.84 -7.59 0.76
C LEU A 55 -0.82 -7.13 -0.71
N ARG A 56 -1.12 -8.03 -1.65
CA ARG A 56 -1.30 -7.70 -3.08
C ARG A 56 -2.43 -6.68 -3.27
N SER A 57 -3.59 -6.94 -2.66
CA SER A 57 -4.73 -6.03 -2.70
C SER A 57 -4.42 -4.66 -2.10
N PHE A 58 -3.61 -4.60 -1.04
CA PHE A 58 -3.12 -3.33 -0.50
C PHE A 58 -2.30 -2.54 -1.53
N PHE A 59 -1.32 -3.17 -2.21
CA PHE A 59 -0.51 -2.48 -3.21
C PHE A 59 -1.31 -2.06 -4.45
N GLU A 60 -2.22 -2.89 -4.93
CA GLU A 60 -3.12 -2.57 -6.05
C GLU A 60 -4.01 -1.37 -5.68
N SER A 61 -4.64 -1.43 -4.51
CA SER A 61 -5.42 -0.32 -3.97
C SER A 61 -4.58 0.95 -3.86
N ALA A 62 -3.35 0.86 -3.35
CA ALA A 62 -2.45 1.99 -3.22
C ALA A 62 -2.10 2.62 -4.57
N SER A 63 -1.84 1.80 -5.60
CA SER A 63 -1.61 2.25 -6.97
C SER A 63 -2.80 3.06 -7.50
N ASP A 64 -4.02 2.52 -7.38
CA ASP A 64 -5.25 3.19 -7.82
C ASP A 64 -5.46 4.55 -7.14
N ASP A 65 -5.14 4.67 -5.85
CA ASP A 65 -5.29 5.93 -5.12
C ASP A 65 -4.26 6.97 -5.51
N ILE A 66 -3.03 6.54 -5.80
CA ILE A 66 -1.98 7.44 -6.29
C ILE A 66 -2.35 7.93 -7.69
N GLU A 67 -2.80 7.04 -8.58
CA GLU A 67 -3.24 7.40 -9.93
C GLU A 67 -4.40 8.42 -9.88
N LYS A 68 -5.45 8.12 -9.12
CA LYS A 68 -6.58 9.03 -8.90
C LYS A 68 -6.14 10.35 -8.27
N MET A 69 -5.19 10.36 -7.34
CA MET A 69 -4.65 11.59 -6.79
C MET A 69 -3.99 12.42 -7.89
N VAL A 70 -3.10 11.82 -8.70
CA VAL A 70 -2.41 12.49 -9.80
C VAL A 70 -3.40 13.05 -10.82
N GLU A 71 -4.44 12.31 -11.19
CA GLU A 71 -5.51 12.80 -12.05
C GLU A 71 -6.24 14.01 -11.46
N ASN A 72 -6.59 13.96 -10.17
CA ASN A 72 -7.22 15.08 -9.49
C ASN A 72 -6.31 16.32 -9.41
N LEU A 73 -5.00 16.13 -9.24
CA LEU A 73 -4.00 17.19 -9.28
C LEU A 73 -3.92 17.82 -10.69
N LYS A 74 -3.85 17.00 -11.75
CA LYS A 74 -3.80 17.46 -13.15
C LYS A 74 -5.02 18.29 -13.54
N LEU A 75 -6.20 17.94 -13.03
CA LEU A 75 -7.44 18.66 -13.29
C LEU A 75 -7.61 19.93 -12.43
N GLY A 76 -6.61 20.31 -11.62
CA GLY A 76 -6.67 21.50 -10.77
C GLY A 76 -7.71 21.41 -9.64
N LYS A 77 -8.23 20.21 -9.34
CA LYS A 77 -9.26 19.96 -8.31
C LYS A 77 -8.71 20.04 -6.87
N VAL A 78 -7.59 20.74 -6.70
CA VAL A 78 -6.92 21.01 -5.43
C VAL A 78 -7.43 22.30 -4.79
N SER A 79 -8.09 23.17 -5.57
CA SER A 79 -8.51 24.48 -5.09
C SER A 79 -9.50 24.39 -3.94
N GLN A 80 -9.19 25.08 -2.83
CA GLN A 80 -10.05 25.37 -1.68
C GLN A 80 -11.26 26.23 -2.11
N SER A 81 -12.07 25.73 -3.04
CA SER A 81 -13.35 26.35 -3.36
C SER A 81 -14.44 25.69 -2.54
N ARG A 82 -15.35 26.51 -2.03
CA ARG A 82 -16.48 26.25 -1.11
C ARG A 82 -17.45 25.14 -1.57
N THR A 83 -17.16 24.50 -2.69
CA THR A 83 -17.90 23.41 -3.34
C THR A 83 -16.97 22.20 -3.54
N GLN A 84 -16.23 21.80 -2.51
CA GLN A 84 -15.43 20.58 -2.57
C GLN A 84 -16.40 19.39 -2.71
N VAL A 85 -16.33 18.67 -3.82
CA VAL A 85 -17.06 17.41 -3.98
C VAL A 85 -16.59 16.50 -2.85
N LYS A 86 -17.48 16.21 -1.89
CA LYS A 86 -17.19 15.37 -0.71
C LYS A 86 -16.56 14.05 -1.18
N GLY A 87 -15.24 13.95 -1.12
CA GLY A 87 -14.48 12.80 -1.63
C GLY A 87 -13.11 13.17 -2.22
N VAL A 88 -13.01 14.22 -3.05
CA VAL A 88 -11.75 14.56 -3.73
C VAL A 88 -10.67 15.03 -2.75
N GLY A 89 -11.04 15.90 -1.80
CA GLY A 89 -10.13 16.35 -0.74
C GLY A 89 -9.71 15.25 0.21
N GLN A 90 -10.59 14.28 0.46
CA GLN A 90 -10.31 13.15 1.34
C GLN A 90 -9.31 12.18 0.70
N ASN A 91 -9.42 11.94 -0.62
CA ASN A 91 -8.46 11.13 -1.35
C ASN A 91 -7.06 11.76 -1.36
N ILE A 92 -6.95 13.07 -1.63
CA ILE A 92 -5.65 13.76 -1.61
C ILE A 92 -5.05 13.72 -0.20
N THR A 93 -5.85 13.98 0.84
CA THR A 93 -5.40 13.97 2.23
C THR A 93 -4.96 12.57 2.66
N TYR A 94 -5.74 11.53 2.33
CA TYR A 94 -5.38 10.14 2.62
C TYR A 94 -4.06 9.76 1.92
N THR A 95 -3.93 10.06 0.63
CA THR A 95 -2.73 9.67 -0.12
C THR A 95 -1.48 10.36 0.41
N THR A 96 -1.57 11.65 0.71
CA THR A 96 -0.41 12.45 1.16
C THR A 96 -0.04 12.24 2.63
N VAL A 97 -1.02 12.15 3.52
CA VAL A 97 -0.80 12.10 4.99
C VAL A 97 -0.69 10.67 5.52
N ALA A 98 -1.32 9.69 4.86
CA ALA A 98 -1.32 8.30 5.33
C ALA A 98 -0.61 7.36 4.37
N LEU A 99 -1.05 7.29 3.10
CA LEU A 99 -0.59 6.25 2.18
C LEU A 99 0.90 6.38 1.83
N LEU A 100 1.35 7.56 1.39
CA LEU A 100 2.73 7.80 1.01
C LEU A 100 3.70 7.56 2.18
N PRO A 101 3.46 8.07 3.40
CA PRO A 101 4.30 7.75 4.55
C PRO A 101 4.35 6.26 4.86
N VAL A 102 3.22 5.55 4.79
CA VAL A 102 3.18 4.10 5.09
C VAL A 102 3.94 3.30 4.03
N LEU A 103 3.75 3.62 2.74
CA LEU A 103 4.50 3.02 1.64
C LEU A 103 6.00 3.28 1.77
N THR A 104 6.38 4.52 2.09
CA THR A 104 7.80 4.89 2.29
C THR A 104 8.43 4.04 3.38
N SER A 105 7.78 3.95 4.55
CA SER A 105 8.27 3.13 5.65
C SER A 105 8.34 1.64 5.30
N LEU A 106 7.39 1.13 4.51
CA LEU A 106 7.38 -0.26 4.08
C LEU A 106 8.54 -0.57 3.12
N PHE A 107 8.75 0.29 2.12
CA PHE A 107 9.85 0.12 1.17
C PHE A 107 11.22 0.31 1.80
N GLU A 108 11.36 1.26 2.74
CA GLU A 108 12.58 1.41 3.52
C GLU A 108 12.89 0.15 4.34
N HIS A 109 11.87 -0.44 4.99
CA HIS A 109 12.03 -1.69 5.71
C HIS A 109 12.44 -2.85 4.80
N ILE A 110 11.79 -2.99 3.64
CA ILE A 110 12.12 -4.01 2.63
C ILE A 110 13.56 -3.84 2.12
N ALA A 111 13.99 -2.62 1.85
CA ALA A 111 15.34 -2.31 1.39
C ALA A 111 16.38 -2.62 2.47
N GLN A 112 16.15 -2.20 3.71
CA GLN A 112 17.02 -2.45 4.86
C GLN A 112 17.25 -3.95 5.10
N HIS A 113 16.22 -4.77 4.90
CA HIS A 113 16.28 -6.21 5.16
C HIS A 113 16.53 -7.05 3.90
N GLN A 114 16.74 -6.41 2.74
CA GLN A 114 16.97 -7.07 1.46
C GLN A 114 15.85 -8.08 1.10
N PHE A 115 14.61 -7.72 1.43
CA PHE A 115 13.42 -8.50 1.06
C PHE A 115 12.95 -8.20 -0.37
N GLY A 116 13.68 -7.35 -1.10
CA GLY A 116 13.33 -6.88 -2.44
C GLY A 116 13.05 -8.03 -3.41
N ASP A 117 13.95 -9.02 -3.48
CA ASP A 117 13.77 -10.19 -4.35
C ASP A 117 12.55 -11.01 -3.96
N ASP A 118 12.28 -11.20 -2.68
CA ASP A 118 11.14 -12.00 -2.23
C ASP A 118 9.79 -11.36 -2.60
N VAL A 119 9.70 -10.02 -2.51
CA VAL A 119 8.50 -9.24 -2.83
C VAL A 119 8.33 -9.07 -4.34
N MET A 120 9.42 -8.72 -5.04
CA MET A 120 9.40 -8.45 -6.48
C MET A 120 9.32 -9.74 -7.29
N CYS A 121 10.04 -10.80 -6.92
CA CYS A 121 9.96 -12.07 -7.63
C CYS A 121 8.58 -12.71 -7.48
N GLU A 122 7.87 -12.58 -6.36
CA GLU A 122 6.47 -13.04 -6.26
C GLU A 122 5.53 -12.26 -7.20
N TYR A 123 5.71 -10.95 -7.32
CA TYR A 123 4.89 -10.12 -8.21
C TYR A 123 5.18 -10.44 -9.69
N VAL A 124 6.45 -10.53 -10.07
CA VAL A 124 6.89 -10.85 -11.43
C VAL A 124 6.56 -12.30 -11.80
N ARG A 125 6.89 -13.28 -10.96
CA ARG A 125 6.59 -14.71 -11.19
C ARG A 125 5.12 -14.98 -11.40
N ARG A 126 4.22 -14.23 -10.74
CA ARG A 126 2.77 -14.40 -10.96
C ARG A 126 2.26 -13.69 -12.22
N ARG A 127 2.84 -12.54 -12.57
CA ARG A 127 2.57 -11.87 -13.85
C ARG A 127 3.02 -12.74 -15.03
N GLU A 128 4.16 -13.40 -14.89
CA GLU A 128 4.68 -14.42 -15.82
C GLU A 128 3.99 -15.79 -15.62
N GLY A 129 3.37 -16.05 -14.48
CA GLY A 129 2.54 -17.24 -14.25
C GLY A 129 1.24 -17.25 -15.06
N GLY A 130 0.83 -16.09 -15.59
CA GLY A 130 -0.19 -15.96 -16.64
C GLY A 130 0.38 -16.02 -18.07
N LEU A 131 1.70 -16.01 -18.23
CA LEU A 131 2.40 -16.03 -19.49
C LEU A 131 3.66 -16.90 -19.36
N SER A 132 3.49 -18.23 -19.43
CA SER A 132 4.60 -19.19 -19.36
C SER A 132 5.82 -18.72 -20.16
N ARG A 133 6.92 -18.39 -19.48
CA ARG A 133 8.30 -18.86 -19.76
C ARG A 133 9.30 -18.37 -18.69
N PRO A 134 10.38 -19.12 -18.40
CA PRO A 134 11.29 -18.85 -17.30
C PRO A 134 12.47 -17.98 -17.74
N TRP A 135 12.65 -16.82 -17.09
CA TRP A 135 13.92 -16.09 -17.07
C TRP A 135 14.90 -16.81 -16.16
N SER A 136 15.47 -17.91 -16.65
CA SER A 136 16.63 -18.55 -16.01
C SER A 136 17.43 -19.26 -17.08
N LYS A 137 18.04 -18.48 -17.97
CA LYS A 137 19.29 -18.78 -18.69
C LYS A 137 19.83 -17.48 -19.30
N GLU A 138 20.52 -16.68 -18.51
CA GLU A 138 21.64 -15.87 -19.00
C GLU A 138 22.47 -15.42 -17.80
N SER A 139 23.42 -16.26 -17.39
CA SER A 139 24.62 -15.93 -16.59
C SER A 139 25.66 -16.98 -16.89
#